data_AF-A0A9D4ICV9-F1
#
_entry.id   AF-A0A9D4ICV9-F1
#
_cell.length_a   1.000
_cell.length_b   1.000
_cell.length_c   1.000
_cell.angle_alpha   90.00
_cell.angle_beta   90.00
_cell.angle_gamma   90.00
#
_symmetry.space_group_name_H-M   'P 1'
#
loop_
_entity.id
_entity.type
_entity.pdbx_description
1 polymer ?
#
loop_
_entity_poly.entity_id
_entity_poly.type
_entity_poly.pdbx_seq_one_letter_code
_entity_poly.pdbx_strand_id
1 'polypeptide(L)'
;MKKLYNDKLNYMTVSPVDDYSVEKLRDMYRPPKILEMCKEIRTFKKTEKQVNTYKGVFLTDNTVNPRIFIQGEAGSGKTTFLAKLALDWCEGVHGSSASDKSKIIFADFDALQCYEYVFHITLRKSVNQCDAYTLIKEQIIDRIYSEKDRKKAYELVSKIMKHQRCLVLLDGLDEWTGSDDQHNLPTLVVDHNNCVMLITTRPWKLAEGKVKH
;
A
#
# COMPACT_ATOMS: atom_id res chain seq x y z
N MET A 1 3.43 14.47 4.36
CA MET A 1 2.86 13.11 4.25
C MET A 1 2.55 12.51 5.61
N LYS A 2 3.51 12.37 6.54
CA LYS A 2 3.23 11.76 7.86
C LYS A 2 2.04 12.38 8.60
N LYS A 3 1.96 13.71 8.67
CA LYS A 3 0.79 14.42 9.22
C LYS A 3 -0.53 14.06 8.52
N LEU A 4 -0.55 14.11 7.18
CA LEU A 4 -1.72 13.72 6.38
C LEU A 4 -2.21 12.31 6.71
N TYR A 5 -1.30 11.34 6.90
CA TYR A 5 -1.67 9.97 7.24
C TYR A 5 -2.15 9.82 8.68
N ASN A 6 -1.49 10.47 9.63
CA ASN A 6 -1.97 10.52 11.02
C ASN A 6 -3.37 11.14 11.12
N ASP A 7 -3.68 12.15 10.31
CA ASP A 7 -5.00 12.79 10.32
C ASP A 7 -6.06 11.92 9.60
N LYS A 8 -5.69 11.28 8.48
CA LYS A 8 -6.63 10.58 7.58
C LYS A 8 -6.85 9.11 7.90
N LEU A 9 -5.82 8.39 8.36
CA LEU A 9 -5.81 6.92 8.44
C LEU A 9 -5.90 6.40 9.89
N ASN A 10 -5.72 7.27 10.88
CA ASN A 10 -5.66 6.87 12.28
C ASN A 10 -7.02 6.49 12.88
N TYR A 11 -8.12 6.86 12.21
CA TYR A 11 -9.49 6.54 12.61
C TYR A 11 -10.20 5.77 11.49
N MET A 12 -11.00 4.77 11.85
CA MET A 12 -11.87 4.06 10.93
C MET A 12 -13.31 4.08 11.42
N THR A 13 -14.25 4.19 10.48
CA THR A 13 -15.66 3.97 10.75
C THR A 13 -15.89 2.49 11.05
N VAL A 14 -16.46 2.18 12.21
CA VAL A 14 -16.71 0.81 12.67
C VAL A 14 -18.11 0.31 12.36
N SER A 15 -19.05 1.23 12.13
CA SER A 15 -20.40 0.90 11.68
C SER A 15 -20.60 1.25 10.20
N PRO A 16 -21.21 0.36 9.40
CA PRO A 16 -21.61 0.70 8.04
C PRO A 16 -22.84 1.63 7.98
N VAL A 17 -23.52 1.87 9.11
CA VAL A 17 -24.77 2.66 9.19
C VAL A 17 -24.64 3.92 10.05
N ASP A 18 -23.52 4.08 10.76
CA ASP A 18 -23.26 5.23 11.61
C ASP A 18 -21.86 5.79 11.33
N ASP A 19 -21.81 6.81 10.48
CA ASP A 19 -20.56 7.49 10.09
C ASP A 19 -19.87 8.20 11.27
N TYR A 20 -20.56 8.40 12.40
CA TYR A 20 -19.99 8.98 13.61
C TYR A 20 -19.33 7.94 14.52
N SER A 21 -19.59 6.66 14.29
CA SER A 21 -18.92 5.57 15.00
C SER A 21 -17.51 5.39 14.48
N VAL A 22 -16.58 6.19 15.01
CA VAL A 22 -15.17 6.15 14.64
C VAL A 22 -14.33 5.67 15.82
N GLU A 23 -13.42 4.74 15.53
CA GLU A 23 -12.53 4.15 16.51
C GLU A 23 -11.10 4.24 15.97
N LYS A 24 -10.11 4.28 16.88
CA LYS A 24 -8.71 4.35 16.47
C LYS A 24 -8.30 3.04 15.82
N LEU A 25 -7.67 3.13 14.65
CA LEU A 25 -7.21 1.96 13.91
C LEU A 25 -6.29 1.09 14.77
N ARG A 26 -5.40 1.69 15.55
CA ARG A 26 -4.46 0.92 16.40
C ARG A 26 -5.16 0.06 17.46
N ASP A 27 -6.26 0.54 18.00
CA ASP A 27 -6.95 -0.11 19.12
C ASP A 27 -7.74 -1.34 18.63
N MET A 28 -8.27 -1.26 17.41
CA MET A 28 -9.01 -2.34 16.76
C MET A 28 -8.14 -3.28 15.92
N TYR A 29 -6.93 -2.87 15.51
CA TYR A 29 -6.16 -3.62 14.53
C TYR A 29 -5.75 -4.99 15.06
N ARG A 30 -6.00 -6.00 14.22
CA ARG A 30 -5.54 -7.37 14.40
C ARG A 30 -4.75 -7.76 13.15
N PRO A 31 -3.46 -8.15 13.28
CA PRO A 31 -2.67 -8.55 12.13
C PRO A 31 -3.35 -9.68 11.35
N PRO A 32 -3.57 -9.54 10.03
CA PRO A 32 -4.16 -10.60 9.23
C PRO A 32 -3.16 -11.74 9.08
N LYS A 33 -3.68 -12.97 8.91
CA LYS A 33 -2.86 -14.10 8.44
C LYS A 33 -2.56 -13.89 6.96
N ILE A 34 -1.30 -13.63 6.62
CA ILE A 34 -0.86 -13.46 5.24
C ILE A 34 -0.25 -14.77 4.75
N LEU A 35 -0.63 -15.17 3.53
CA LEU A 35 -0.09 -16.34 2.84
C LEU A 35 0.59 -15.88 1.55
N GLU A 36 1.87 -16.18 1.41
CA GLU A 36 2.59 -16.08 0.14
C GLU A 36 2.14 -17.23 -0.76
N MET A 37 1.69 -16.90 -1.97
CA MET A 37 1.26 -17.86 -2.98
C MET A 37 2.37 -18.02 -4.03
N CYS A 38 3.05 -19.16 -4.03
CA CYS A 38 3.97 -19.51 -5.11
C CYS A 38 3.26 -20.44 -6.10
N LYS A 39 3.24 -20.04 -7.38
CA LYS A 39 2.75 -20.88 -8.48
C LYS A 39 3.95 -21.34 -9.31
N GLU A 40 4.35 -22.58 -9.11
CA GLU A 40 5.35 -23.18 -9.99
C GLU A 40 4.73 -23.46 -11.36
N ILE A 41 5.16 -22.70 -12.37
CA ILE A 41 4.62 -22.76 -13.74
C ILE A 41 4.76 -24.18 -14.34
N ARG A 42 5.82 -24.91 -13.98
CA ARG A 42 6.13 -26.24 -14.54
C ARG A 42 5.31 -27.39 -13.93
N THR A 43 4.88 -27.27 -12.67
CA THR A 43 4.25 -28.36 -11.92
C THR A 43 2.78 -28.08 -11.59
N PHE A 44 2.28 -26.88 -11.88
CA PHE A 44 0.98 -26.36 -11.42
C PHE A 44 0.76 -26.49 -9.91
N LYS A 45 1.84 -26.70 -9.14
CA LYS A 45 1.78 -26.84 -7.70
C LYS A 45 1.62 -25.46 -7.09
N LYS A 46 0.50 -25.26 -6.39
CA LYS A 46 0.28 -24.09 -5.55
C LYS A 46 0.80 -24.42 -4.15
N THR A 47 1.77 -23.64 -3.69
CA THR A 47 2.22 -23.71 -2.30
C THR A 47 1.82 -22.44 -1.57
N GLU A 48 1.48 -22.60 -0.29
CA GLU A 48 1.09 -21.51 0.60
C GLU A 48 2.07 -21.47 1.76
N LYS A 49 2.76 -20.35 1.91
CA LYS A 49 3.69 -20.12 3.02
C LYS A 49 3.17 -18.99 3.87
N GLN A 50 3.05 -19.22 5.17
CA GLN A 50 2.62 -18.17 6.07
C GLN A 50 3.70 -17.10 6.22
N VAL A 51 3.30 -15.85 6.01
CA VAL A 51 4.11 -14.65 6.20
C VAL A 51 3.62 -13.94 7.45
N ASN A 52 4.51 -13.81 8.43
CA ASN A 52 4.18 -13.24 9.74
C ASN A 52 4.73 -11.82 9.95
N THR A 53 5.49 -11.31 8.98
CA THR A 53 6.30 -10.10 9.12
C THR A 53 6.20 -9.20 7.89
N TYR A 54 6.33 -7.89 8.07
CA TYR A 54 6.45 -6.98 6.92
C TYR A 54 7.65 -7.32 6.04
N LYS A 55 8.78 -7.70 6.66
CA LYS A 55 9.96 -8.16 5.92
C LYS A 55 9.63 -9.33 4.98
N GLY A 56 8.85 -10.30 5.45
CA GLY A 56 8.42 -11.43 4.63
C GLY A 56 7.38 -11.08 3.56
N VAL A 57 6.70 -9.93 3.67
CA VAL A 57 5.82 -9.42 2.60
C VAL A 57 6.64 -8.80 1.48
N PHE A 58 7.72 -8.08 1.82
CA PHE A 58 8.54 -7.36 0.84
C PHE A 58 9.67 -8.18 0.21
N LEU A 59 10.10 -9.27 0.88
CA LEU A 59 11.22 -10.11 0.43
C LEU A 59 10.75 -11.52 0.07
N THR A 60 11.02 -11.92 -1.17
CA THR A 60 10.96 -13.32 -1.61
C THR A 60 12.39 -13.79 -1.87
N ASP A 61 12.85 -14.84 -1.18
CA ASP A 61 14.22 -15.38 -1.27
C ASP A 61 15.32 -14.30 -1.13
N ASN A 62 15.14 -13.39 -0.17
CA ASN A 62 16.00 -12.21 0.08
C ASN A 62 16.07 -11.16 -1.05
N THR A 63 15.21 -11.29 -2.07
CA THR A 63 15.09 -10.32 -3.16
C THR A 63 13.84 -9.46 -2.94
N VAL A 64 13.97 -8.14 -3.10
CA VAL A 64 12.83 -7.22 -3.05
C VAL A 64 11.97 -7.43 -4.29
N ASN A 65 10.69 -7.73 -4.08
CA ASN A 65 9.75 -7.79 -5.18
C ASN A 65 9.24 -6.36 -5.50
N PRO A 66 9.49 -5.81 -6.71
CA PRO A 66 9.03 -4.46 -7.05
C PRO A 66 7.49 -4.38 -7.15
N ARG A 67 6.77 -5.51 -7.28
CA ARG A 67 5.30 -5.55 -7.43
C ARG A 67 4.69 -6.68 -6.60
N ILE A 68 4.01 -6.30 -5.52
CA ILE A 68 3.39 -7.22 -4.57
C ILE A 68 1.88 -7.08 -4.67
N PHE A 69 1.18 -8.19 -4.93
CA PHE A 69 -0.27 -8.23 -4.94
C PHE A 69 -0.80 -8.87 -3.66
N ILE A 70 -1.58 -8.11 -2.89
CA ILE A 70 -2.32 -8.60 -1.73
C ILE A 70 -3.76 -8.87 -2.14
N GLN A 71 -4.10 -10.15 -2.23
CA GLN A 71 -5.43 -10.62 -2.60
C GLN A 71 -6.23 -11.06 -1.38
N GLY A 72 -7.55 -10.93 -1.48
CA GLY A 72 -8.47 -11.43 -0.47
C GLY A 72 -9.91 -11.03 -0.80
N GLU A 73 -10.87 -11.70 -0.17
CA GLU A 73 -12.29 -11.43 -0.39
C GLU A 73 -12.73 -10.06 0.16
N ALA A 74 -13.96 -9.66 -0.18
CA ALA A 74 -14.58 -8.49 0.45
C ALA A 74 -14.60 -8.64 1.98
N GLY A 75 -14.30 -7.57 2.71
CA GLY A 75 -14.22 -7.60 4.18
C GLY A 75 -12.96 -8.25 4.76
N SER A 76 -12.02 -8.75 3.95
CA SER A 76 -10.79 -9.40 4.45
C SER A 76 -9.76 -8.46 5.10
N GLY A 77 -10.07 -7.16 5.22
CA GLY A 77 -9.19 -6.17 5.86
C GLY A 77 -8.03 -5.64 5.01
N LYS A 78 -8.05 -5.80 3.67
CA LYS A 78 -6.97 -5.33 2.77
C LYS A 78 -6.67 -3.82 2.90
N THR A 79 -7.70 -2.98 2.80
CA THR A 79 -7.57 -1.52 2.96
C THR A 79 -7.04 -1.17 4.35
N THR A 80 -7.57 -1.83 5.38
CA THR A 80 -7.12 -1.68 6.77
C THR A 80 -5.65 -2.06 6.95
N PHE A 81 -5.19 -3.12 6.27
CA PHE A 81 -3.79 -3.53 6.26
C PHE A 81 -2.87 -2.45 5.66
N LEU A 82 -3.25 -1.85 4.52
CA LEU A 82 -2.47 -0.75 3.93
C LEU A 82 -2.47 0.52 4.80
N ALA A 83 -3.63 0.86 5.38
CA ALA A 83 -3.74 1.98 6.29
C ALA A 83 -2.82 1.81 7.49
N LYS A 84 -2.80 0.61 8.10
CA LYS A 84 -1.90 0.28 9.21
C LYS A 84 -0.43 0.39 8.81
N LEU A 85 -0.07 -0.13 7.63
CA LEU A 85 1.30 -0.07 7.12
C LEU A 85 1.78 1.39 6.94
N ALA A 86 0.93 2.24 6.38
CA ALA A 86 1.24 3.67 6.23
C ALA A 86 1.40 4.38 7.58
N LEU A 87 0.58 4.05 8.58
CA LEU A 87 0.71 4.58 9.95
C LEU A 87 1.99 4.09 10.63
N ASP A 88 2.31 2.80 10.52
CA ASP A 88 3.54 2.23 11.10
C ASP A 88 4.80 2.86 10.51
N TRP A 89 4.78 3.18 9.22
CA TRP A 89 5.82 3.96 8.60
C TRP A 89 5.91 5.40 9.17
N CYS A 90 4.77 6.05 9.42
CA CYS A 90 4.75 7.39 10.02
C CYS A 90 5.40 7.39 11.42
N GLU A 91 5.07 6.38 12.21
CA GLU A 91 5.44 6.22 13.61
C GLU A 91 6.90 5.82 13.85
N GLY A 92 7.59 5.35 12.80
CA GLY A 92 9.01 4.96 12.77
C GLY A 92 9.67 4.94 14.14
N VAL A 93 9.62 3.76 14.80
CA VAL A 93 9.91 3.49 16.22
C VAL A 93 10.83 4.51 16.92
N HIS A 94 10.27 5.63 17.33
CA HIS A 94 10.80 6.51 18.37
C HIS A 94 9.60 7.00 19.19
N GLY A 95 9.16 6.21 20.19
CA GLY A 95 8.20 6.74 21.16
C GLY A 95 7.33 5.78 21.99
N SER A 96 7.24 4.48 21.68
CA SER A 96 6.46 3.58 22.54
C SER A 96 7.32 3.05 23.68
N SER A 97 7.04 3.53 24.89
CA SER A 97 7.63 3.10 26.15
C SER A 97 7.72 1.58 26.24
N ALA A 98 8.80 1.08 26.81
CA ALA A 98 9.25 -0.31 26.76
C ALA A 98 8.34 -1.34 27.48
N SER A 99 7.13 -0.98 27.88
CA SER A 99 6.25 -1.80 28.73
C SER A 99 5.40 -2.82 27.97
N ASP A 100 5.11 -2.64 26.68
CA ASP A 100 4.26 -3.57 25.90
C ASP A 100 5.03 -4.32 24.79
N LYS A 101 6.24 -4.80 25.13
CA LYS A 101 7.09 -5.57 24.21
C LYS A 101 6.63 -7.02 24.10
N SER A 102 5.63 -7.29 23.28
CA SER A 102 5.52 -8.60 22.64
C SER A 102 6.62 -8.72 21.55
N LYS A 103 7.35 -9.84 21.57
CA LYS A 103 8.66 -10.09 20.93
C LYS A 103 8.70 -10.14 19.38
N ILE A 104 7.85 -9.40 18.66
CA ILE A 104 7.79 -9.45 17.17
C ILE A 104 8.24 -8.14 16.48
N ILE A 105 8.47 -7.07 17.23
CA ILE A 105 8.28 -5.71 16.69
C ILE A 105 9.56 -5.02 16.12
N PHE A 106 10.78 -5.51 16.33
CA PHE A 106 11.96 -4.72 15.91
C PHE A 106 12.38 -4.93 14.44
N ALA A 107 12.44 -6.16 13.95
CA ALA A 107 12.90 -6.44 12.58
C ALA A 107 11.87 -6.05 11.49
N ASP A 108 10.59 -5.91 11.87
CA ASP A 108 9.49 -5.61 10.95
C ASP A 108 9.36 -4.12 10.64
N PHE A 109 9.72 -3.27 11.60
CA PHE A 109 9.70 -1.82 11.42
C PHE A 109 10.88 -1.33 10.58
N ASP A 110 12.05 -1.96 10.71
CA ASP A 110 13.22 -1.69 9.86
C ASP A 110 12.89 -1.86 8.37
N ALA A 111 12.04 -2.84 8.03
CA ALA A 111 11.59 -3.07 6.67
C ALA A 111 10.77 -1.90 6.11
N LEU A 112 10.04 -1.15 6.94
CA LEU A 112 9.30 0.04 6.52
C LEU A 112 10.18 1.30 6.52
N GLN A 113 11.13 1.41 7.45
CA GLN A 113 12.03 2.55 7.54
C GLN A 113 13.06 2.58 6.40
N CYS A 114 13.18 1.50 5.62
CA CYS A 114 13.97 1.52 4.38
C CYS A 114 13.33 2.38 3.27
N TYR A 115 12.07 2.78 3.40
CA TYR A 115 11.41 3.68 2.46
C TYR A 115 11.39 5.11 3.01
N GLU A 116 11.97 6.04 2.27
CA GLU A 116 11.97 7.47 2.61
C GLU A 116 10.61 8.10 2.40
N TYR A 117 9.82 7.54 1.48
CA TYR A 117 8.51 8.03 1.12
C TYR A 117 7.51 6.88 0.94
N VAL A 118 6.35 7.00 1.58
CA VAL A 118 5.20 6.11 1.37
C VAL A 118 4.08 6.91 0.73
N PHE A 119 3.57 6.44 -0.41
CA PHE A 119 2.43 7.02 -1.12
C PHE A 119 1.22 6.10 -1.01
N HIS A 120 0.23 6.47 -0.20
CA HIS A 120 -1.03 5.73 -0.05
C HIS A 120 -2.12 6.28 -0.96
N ILE A 121 -2.45 5.53 -1.99
CA ILE A 121 -3.34 5.92 -3.10
C ILE A 121 -4.57 5.01 -3.09
N THR A 122 -5.75 5.61 -3.06
CA THR A 122 -7.01 4.87 -3.19
C THR A 122 -7.44 4.87 -4.65
N LEU A 123 -7.47 3.70 -5.29
CA LEU A 123 -7.86 3.56 -6.71
C LEU A 123 -9.39 3.67 -6.90
N ARG A 124 -10.16 3.36 -5.86
CA ARG A 124 -11.63 3.42 -5.81
C ARG A 124 -12.21 4.82 -6.12
N LYS A 125 -11.43 5.88 -5.88
CA LYS A 125 -11.84 7.29 -6.00
C LYS A 125 -11.36 7.94 -7.29
N SER A 126 -10.69 7.19 -8.15
CA SER A 126 -10.07 7.70 -9.36
C SER A 126 -11.06 7.58 -10.52
N VAL A 127 -11.59 8.72 -10.95
CA VAL A 127 -12.41 8.81 -12.16
C VAL A 127 -11.45 9.19 -13.29
N ASN A 128 -11.39 8.38 -14.36
CA ASN A 128 -10.54 8.52 -15.55
C ASN A 128 -9.18 7.79 -15.51
N GLN A 129 -8.63 7.60 -16.71
CA GLN A 129 -7.29 7.06 -16.94
C GLN A 129 -6.24 7.99 -16.32
N CYS A 130 -5.65 7.60 -15.20
CA CYS A 130 -4.64 8.38 -14.49
C CYS A 130 -3.43 7.49 -14.15
N ASP A 131 -2.23 7.99 -14.41
CA ASP A 131 -0.98 7.34 -14.00
C ASP A 131 -0.73 7.52 -12.48
N ALA A 132 0.23 6.76 -11.94
CA ALA A 132 0.58 6.85 -10.52
C ALA A 132 0.99 8.28 -10.10
N TYR A 133 1.64 9.05 -10.99
CA TYR A 133 2.04 10.43 -10.72
C TYR A 133 0.85 11.35 -10.52
N THR A 134 -0.14 11.26 -11.38
CA THR A 134 -1.38 12.05 -11.33
C THR A 134 -2.14 11.75 -10.06
N LEU A 135 -2.26 10.46 -9.71
CA LEU A 135 -2.89 10.05 -8.46
C LEU A 135 -2.17 10.57 -7.21
N ILE A 136 -0.83 10.60 -7.22
CA ILE A 136 -0.06 11.20 -6.11
C ILE A 136 -0.31 12.71 -6.03
N LYS A 137 -0.35 13.40 -7.17
CA LYS A 137 -0.63 14.85 -7.21
C LYS A 137 -1.98 15.16 -6.58
N GLU A 138 -3.04 14.53 -7.08
CA GLU A 138 -4.43 14.80 -6.67
C GLU A 138 -4.74 14.33 -5.24
N GLN A 139 -4.27 13.14 -4.86
CA GLN A 139 -4.65 12.55 -3.58
C GLN A 139 -3.74 12.97 -2.41
N ILE A 140 -2.52 13.40 -2.71
CA ILE A 140 -1.51 13.70 -1.68
C ILE A 140 -1.03 15.14 -1.78
N ILE A 141 -0.50 15.57 -2.93
CA ILE A 141 0.10 16.91 -3.04
C ILE A 141 -0.92 18.02 -2.88
N ASP A 142 -2.08 17.90 -3.52
CA ASP A 142 -3.15 18.91 -3.44
C ASP A 142 -3.73 19.10 -2.04
N ARG A 143 -3.55 18.10 -1.18
CA ARG A 143 -3.98 18.13 0.23
C ARG A 143 -2.91 18.70 1.17
N ILE A 144 -1.65 18.71 0.76
CA ILE A 144 -0.53 19.15 1.59
C ILE A 144 -0.11 20.58 1.23
N TYR A 145 -0.14 20.92 -0.05
CA TYR A 145 0.42 22.18 -0.56
C TYR A 145 -0.66 23.14 -1.04
N SER A 146 -0.42 24.43 -0.77
CA SER A 146 -1.23 25.53 -1.29
C SER A 146 -1.14 25.60 -2.82
N GLU A 147 -2.14 26.20 -3.47
CA GLU A 147 -2.14 26.36 -4.94
C GLU A 147 -0.86 26.99 -5.49
N LYS A 148 -0.28 27.95 -4.75
CA LYS A 148 0.97 28.64 -5.11
C LYS A 148 2.19 27.71 -5.12
N ASP A 149 2.19 26.67 -4.29
CA ASP A 149 3.33 25.77 -4.11
C ASP A 149 3.17 24.44 -4.87
N ARG A 150 1.95 24.10 -5.33
CA ARG A 150 1.65 22.82 -6.00
C ARG A 150 2.55 22.54 -7.19
N LYS A 151 2.80 23.53 -8.06
CA LYS A 151 3.64 23.33 -9.24
C LYS A 151 5.05 22.84 -8.88
N LYS A 152 5.68 23.45 -7.87
CA LYS A 152 6.99 23.03 -7.37
C LYS A 152 6.91 21.64 -6.72
N ALA A 153 5.86 21.38 -5.96
CA ALA A 153 5.65 20.08 -5.33
C ALA A 153 5.43 18.95 -6.36
N TYR A 154 4.74 19.22 -7.47
CA TYR A 154 4.57 18.26 -8.57
C TYR A 154 5.91 17.86 -9.20
N GLU A 155 6.79 18.84 -9.47
CA GLU A 155 8.13 18.59 -10.01
C GLU A 155 8.99 17.78 -9.02
N LEU A 156 8.79 18.00 -7.72
CA LEU A 156 9.49 17.27 -6.66
C LEU A 156 9.09 15.79 -6.63
N VAL A 157 7.82 15.44 -6.86
CA VAL A 157 7.35 14.04 -6.86
C VAL A 157 8.13 13.20 -7.86
N SER A 158 8.32 13.70 -9.08
CA SER A 158 9.08 12.97 -10.11
C SER A 158 10.53 12.72 -9.70
N LYS A 159 11.18 13.70 -9.06
CA LYS A 159 12.54 13.54 -8.52
C LYS A 159 12.59 12.55 -7.37
N ILE A 160 11.64 12.62 -6.43
CA ILE A 160 11.52 11.70 -5.30
C ILE A 160 11.38 10.27 -5.81
N MET A 161 10.41 9.99 -6.68
CA MET A 161 10.14 8.61 -7.14
C MET A 161 11.29 8.02 -7.98
N LYS A 162 12.07 8.85 -8.65
CA LYS A 162 13.23 8.41 -9.44
C LYS A 162 14.45 8.12 -8.56
N HIS A 163 14.69 8.94 -7.55
CA HIS A 163 15.97 8.94 -6.83
C HIS A 163 15.90 8.41 -5.39
N GLN A 164 14.71 8.32 -4.80
CA GLN A 164 14.52 7.92 -3.41
C GLN A 164 13.76 6.60 -3.31
N ARG A 165 14.03 5.86 -2.24
CA ARG A 165 13.33 4.60 -1.95
C ARG A 165 11.88 4.89 -1.58
N CYS A 166 10.96 4.52 -2.46
CA CYS A 166 9.55 4.80 -2.32
C CYS A 166 8.73 3.51 -2.23
N LEU A 167 7.73 3.50 -1.35
CA LEU A 167 6.71 2.47 -1.31
C LEU A 167 5.37 3.08 -1.75
N VAL A 168 4.77 2.52 -2.79
CA VAL A 168 3.48 2.95 -3.32
C VAL A 168 2.43 1.92 -2.94
N LEU A 169 1.49 2.31 -2.07
CA LEU A 169 0.38 1.49 -1.63
C LEU A 169 -0.84 1.82 -2.51
N LEU A 170 -1.21 0.90 -3.39
CA LEU A 170 -2.34 1.04 -4.30
C LEU A 170 -3.54 0.25 -3.76
N ASP A 171 -4.54 0.97 -3.25
CA ASP A 171 -5.70 0.36 -2.60
C ASP A 171 -6.91 0.21 -3.52
N GLY A 172 -7.33 -1.02 -3.78
CA GLY A 172 -8.58 -1.37 -4.47
C GLY A 172 -8.48 -1.45 -6.00
N LEU A 173 -7.53 -2.20 -6.54
CA LEU A 173 -7.38 -2.39 -7.99
C LEU A 173 -8.62 -3.03 -8.65
N ASP A 174 -9.36 -3.86 -7.92
CA ASP A 174 -10.61 -4.45 -8.40
C ASP A 174 -11.72 -3.42 -8.65
N GLU A 175 -11.63 -2.26 -7.99
CA GLU A 175 -12.59 -1.15 -8.09
C GLU A 175 -12.13 -0.06 -9.05
N TRP A 176 -10.93 -0.20 -9.63
CA TRP A 176 -10.39 0.74 -10.59
C TRP A 176 -11.01 0.53 -11.98
N THR A 177 -11.55 1.61 -12.54
CA THR A 177 -12.21 1.65 -13.86
C THR A 177 -11.39 2.37 -14.92
N GLY A 178 -10.13 2.73 -14.62
CA GLY A 178 -9.22 3.36 -15.58
C GLY A 178 -8.83 2.40 -16.72
N SER A 179 -9.26 2.75 -17.93
CA SER A 179 -9.10 2.05 -19.22
C SER A 179 -9.66 0.63 -19.32
N ASP A 180 -10.65 0.51 -20.22
CA ASP A 180 -11.21 -0.71 -20.81
C ASP A 180 -10.21 -1.43 -21.75
N ASP A 181 -8.99 -0.90 -21.91
CA ASP A 181 -7.92 -1.58 -22.63
C ASP A 181 -7.39 -2.73 -21.77
N GLN A 182 -7.90 -3.91 -22.10
CA GLN A 182 -7.89 -5.19 -21.39
C GLN A 182 -6.51 -5.75 -21.02
N HIS A 183 -5.42 -4.98 -21.07
CA HIS A 183 -4.06 -5.51 -20.97
C HIS A 183 -3.08 -4.76 -20.09
N ASN A 184 -3.44 -3.61 -19.50
CA ASN A 184 -2.39 -2.73 -19.04
C ASN A 184 -2.54 -2.11 -17.62
N LEU A 185 -2.03 -2.81 -16.59
CA LEU A 185 -1.43 -2.17 -15.40
C LEU A 185 -0.31 -1.11 -15.65
N PRO A 186 0.43 -1.06 -16.78
CA PRO A 186 1.55 -0.15 -17.05
C PRO A 186 1.37 1.32 -16.72
N THR A 187 0.17 1.89 -16.71
CA THR A 187 -0.02 3.31 -16.32
C THR A 187 0.15 3.52 -14.81
N LEU A 188 -0.17 2.52 -13.99
CA LEU A 188 0.10 2.55 -12.56
C LEU A 188 1.52 2.06 -12.23
N VAL A 189 2.19 1.40 -13.18
CA VAL A 189 3.54 0.91 -13.00
C VAL A 189 4.52 2.07 -12.99
N VAL A 190 5.13 2.27 -11.84
CA VAL A 190 6.29 3.13 -11.68
C VAL A 190 7.53 2.29 -12.01
N ASP A 191 8.08 2.45 -13.20
CA ASP A 191 9.28 1.72 -13.64
C ASP A 191 10.57 2.38 -13.12
N HIS A 192 10.67 2.51 -11.80
CA HIS A 192 11.90 2.95 -11.13
C HIS A 192 12.36 1.85 -10.18
N ASN A 193 13.62 1.45 -10.29
CA ASN A 193 14.23 0.45 -9.41
C ASN A 193 14.15 0.81 -7.91
N ASN A 194 13.89 2.08 -7.59
CA ASN A 194 13.75 2.59 -6.24
C ASN A 194 12.31 2.55 -5.70
N CYS A 195 11.33 2.12 -6.52
CA CYS A 195 9.93 2.07 -6.15
C CYS A 195 9.47 0.61 -5.96
N VAL A 196 8.84 0.34 -4.83
CA VAL A 196 8.10 -0.90 -4.59
C VAL A 196 6.61 -0.57 -4.60
N MET A 197 5.82 -1.37 -5.30
CA MET A 197 4.37 -1.25 -5.34
C MET A 197 3.73 -2.40 -4.58
N LEU A 198 2.82 -2.07 -3.67
CA LEU A 198 2.01 -3.05 -2.96
C LEU A 198 0.53 -2.74 -3.24
N ILE A 199 -0.14 -3.68 -3.89
CA ILE A 199 -1.41 -3.48 -4.57
C ILE A 199 -2.45 -4.41 -3.97
N THR A 200 -3.56 -3.86 -3.48
CA THR A 200 -4.68 -4.68 -2.99
C THR A 200 -5.71 -4.92 -4.08
N THR A 201 -6.25 -6.14 -4.13
CA THR A 201 -7.28 -6.50 -5.09
C THR A 201 -8.10 -7.71 -4.64
N ARG A 202 -9.19 -8.01 -5.34
CA ARG A 202 -9.91 -9.28 -5.20
C ARG A 202 -9.31 -10.34 -6.13
N PRO A 203 -9.38 -11.64 -5.76
CA PRO A 203 -8.73 -12.70 -6.54
C PRO A 203 -9.14 -12.75 -8.02
N TRP A 204 -10.42 -12.50 -8.32
CA TRP A 204 -10.93 -12.55 -9.69
C TRP A 204 -10.22 -11.57 -10.63
N LYS A 205 -9.81 -10.39 -10.15
CA LYS A 205 -9.15 -9.36 -10.97
C LYS A 205 -7.79 -9.84 -11.50
N LEU A 206 -7.07 -10.67 -10.75
CA LEU A 206 -5.80 -11.26 -11.21
C LEU A 206 -6.02 -12.53 -12.03
N ALA A 207 -7.08 -13.29 -11.74
CA ALA A 207 -7.43 -14.51 -12.46
C ALA A 207 -7.84 -14.25 -13.92
N GLU A 208 -8.32 -13.05 -14.24
CA GLU A 208 -8.61 -12.63 -15.62
C GLU A 208 -7.39 -12.63 -16.56
N GLY A 209 -6.17 -12.89 -16.06
CA GLY A 209 -4.96 -13.00 -16.89
C GLY A 209 -4.45 -11.65 -17.41
N LYS A 210 -5.04 -10.54 -16.96
CA LYS A 210 -4.74 -9.17 -17.39
C LYS A 210 -3.62 -8.49 -16.59
N VAL A 211 -3.04 -9.21 -15.62
CA VAL A 211 -1.98 -8.71 -14.74
C VAL A 211 -0.76 -9.62 -14.90
N LYS A 212 0.24 -9.16 -15.66
CA LYS A 212 1.52 -9.88 -15.76
C LYS A 212 2.28 -9.68 -14.44
N HIS A 213 2.63 -10.81 -13.81
CA HIS A 213 3.53 -10.88 -12.66
C HIS A 213 4.91 -10.33 -12.99
#